data_AF-A0A0X3PQI2-F1
#
_entry.id   AF-A0A0X3PQI2-F1
#
_cell.length_a   1.000
_cell.length_b   1.000
_cell.length_c   1.000
_cell.angle_alpha   90.00
_cell.angle_beta   90.00
_cell.angle_gamma   90.00
#
_symmetry.space_group_name_H-M   'P 1'
#
loop_
_entity.id
_entity.type
_entity.pdbx_description
1 polymer ?
#
loop_
_entity_poly.entity_id
_entity_poly.type
_entity_poly.pdbx_seq_one_letter_code
_entity_poly.pdbx_strand_id
1 'polypeptide(L)'
;MVDQIKHANRTVRVAVAGKYTKLSDAYLSLIKACEHAATYINCNVKVDLVNTEDLETPVAESAPDQYHGAWLAINNADAVIVAGGFGIRGCEGKVAVIRYCRERAIPFLGICLGFQLAVVEFARNVLGWTDANSTEFDPNTSHPCVIDMPEFNPGDMGGTMRLGSRKTNFFLSSDVRTYLKSKEVSSTKLKSACLEEPITHAGDASSGDVKRPDQEELKYFNTYRLVNADHIYARHRHRYEVNPEKVHEFESHGFAFIGRDAAEGNRMEIGELIYPVPESAPLSRIPGVLSNGYSGVVPNTRHPYFVGTQFHPEYTSRPMRPSPFFLGLLLAASSHLDKYFGEVSINEFGSGRLPPPKNRYVHRSAASYSYNTLFPNVDPATSPPPSGP
;
A
#
# COMPACT_ATOMS: atom_id res chain seq x y z
N MET A 1 -10.62 8.18 20.43
CA MET A 1 -10.41 8.56 19.01
C MET A 1 -10.25 10.07 18.88
N VAL A 2 -11.25 10.88 19.24
CA VAL A 2 -11.13 12.36 19.19
C VAL A 2 -9.92 12.86 19.99
N ASP A 3 -9.69 12.32 21.19
CA ASP A 3 -8.53 12.70 22.01
C ASP A 3 -7.20 12.22 21.41
N GLN A 4 -7.18 11.07 20.73
CA GLN A 4 -5.98 10.59 20.01
C GLN A 4 -5.62 11.53 18.86
N ILE A 5 -6.62 11.99 18.11
CA ILE A 5 -6.44 12.98 17.05
C ILE A 5 -5.93 14.30 17.64
N LYS A 6 -6.49 14.76 18.77
CA LYS A 6 -6.09 16.02 19.42
C LYS A 6 -4.70 15.98 20.07
N HIS A 7 -4.23 14.81 20.51
CA HIS A 7 -2.97 14.65 21.25
C HIS A 7 -1.89 13.89 20.47
N ALA A 8 -2.05 13.75 19.15
CA ALA A 8 -1.02 13.18 18.30
C ALA A 8 0.17 14.13 18.14
N ASN A 9 1.38 13.65 18.45
CA ASN A 9 2.59 14.49 18.51
C ASN A 9 3.45 14.43 17.23
N ARG A 10 3.19 13.47 16.33
CA ARG A 10 3.93 13.29 15.07
C ARG A 10 3.00 13.53 13.90
N THR A 11 3.50 14.20 12.86
CA THR A 11 2.78 14.38 11.58
C THR A 11 3.50 13.61 10.49
N VAL A 12 2.77 12.78 9.75
CA VAL A 12 3.24 12.11 8.53
C VAL A 12 2.73 12.89 7.33
N ARG A 13 3.60 13.21 6.38
CA ARG A 13 3.25 13.89 5.13
C ARG A 13 3.05 12.85 4.03
N VAL A 14 1.87 12.85 3.42
CA VAL A 14 1.54 11.94 2.31
C VAL A 14 1.26 12.78 1.08
N ALA A 15 1.99 12.54 -0.01
CA ALA A 15 1.65 13.12 -1.30
C ALA A 15 0.71 12.19 -2.06
N VAL A 16 -0.41 12.72 -2.55
CA VAL A 16 -1.32 12.01 -3.45
C VAL A 16 -1.12 12.56 -4.85
N ALA A 17 -0.47 11.79 -5.71
CA ALA A 17 -0.24 12.10 -7.10
C ALA A 17 -1.46 11.69 -7.93
N GLY A 18 -2.13 12.69 -8.51
CA GLY A 18 -3.36 12.50 -9.27
C GLY A 18 -3.61 13.62 -10.28
N LYS A 19 -4.74 13.51 -10.98
CA LYS A 19 -5.15 14.42 -12.08
C LYS A 19 -6.04 15.56 -11.62
N TYR A 20 -6.84 15.36 -10.56
CA TYR A 20 -7.90 16.29 -10.15
C TYR A 20 -7.56 17.03 -8.85
N THR A 21 -6.40 17.67 -8.78
CA THR A 21 -5.96 18.33 -7.53
C THR A 21 -6.74 19.58 -7.17
N LYS A 22 -7.34 20.26 -8.16
CA LYS A 22 -8.17 21.45 -7.95
C LYS A 22 -9.52 21.14 -7.30
N LEU A 23 -9.95 19.87 -7.32
CA LEU A 23 -11.18 19.39 -6.70
C LEU A 23 -10.80 18.50 -5.52
N SER A 24 -10.71 19.08 -4.32
CA SER A 24 -10.35 18.33 -3.10
C SER A 24 -11.19 17.07 -2.90
N ASP A 25 -12.46 17.14 -3.30
CA ASP A 25 -13.43 16.06 -3.12
C ASP A 25 -13.13 14.83 -4.00
N ALA A 26 -12.39 15.01 -5.09
CA ALA A 26 -12.01 13.91 -6.00
C ALA A 26 -11.15 12.85 -5.29
N TYR A 27 -10.44 13.24 -4.22
CA TYR A 27 -9.57 12.35 -3.44
C TYR A 27 -10.00 12.21 -1.98
N LEU A 28 -11.23 12.63 -1.64
CA LEU A 28 -11.73 12.60 -0.26
C LEU A 28 -11.66 11.19 0.35
N SER A 29 -11.97 10.15 -0.41
CA SER A 29 -11.88 8.75 0.07
C SER A 29 -10.45 8.36 0.44
N LEU A 30 -9.44 8.80 -0.33
CA LEU A 30 -8.02 8.55 -0.04
C LEU A 30 -7.59 9.31 1.21
N ILE A 31 -7.99 10.58 1.32
CA ILE A 31 -7.69 11.43 2.49
C ILE A 31 -8.27 10.79 3.76
N LYS A 32 -9.54 10.37 3.73
CA LYS A 32 -10.19 9.71 4.89
C LYS A 32 -9.56 8.36 5.22
N ALA A 33 -9.15 7.59 4.23
CA ALA A 33 -8.45 6.34 4.47
C ALA A 33 -7.08 6.56 5.16
N CYS A 34 -6.35 7.62 4.79
CA CYS A 34 -5.14 8.05 5.48
C CYS A 34 -5.42 8.51 6.92
N GLU A 35 -6.47 9.32 7.14
CA GLU A 35 -6.87 9.76 8.48
C GLU A 35 -7.23 8.59 9.41
N HIS A 36 -7.95 7.57 8.90
CA HIS A 36 -8.26 6.36 9.67
C HIS A 36 -6.97 5.63 10.12
N ALA A 37 -6.02 5.46 9.20
CA ALA A 37 -4.75 4.81 9.49
C ALA A 37 -3.90 5.64 10.47
N ALA A 38 -3.84 6.96 10.29
CA ALA A 38 -3.11 7.89 11.13
C ALA A 38 -3.65 7.88 12.57
N THR A 39 -4.98 7.92 12.71
CA THR A 39 -5.67 7.85 13.99
C THR A 39 -5.37 6.53 14.71
N TYR A 40 -5.34 5.42 13.98
CA TYR A 40 -5.04 4.10 14.54
C TYR A 40 -3.60 4.01 15.08
N ILE A 41 -2.62 4.65 14.44
CA ILE A 41 -1.22 4.70 14.90
C ILE A 41 -0.89 5.91 15.78
N ASN A 42 -1.90 6.70 16.18
CA ASN A 42 -1.77 7.90 17.01
C ASN A 42 -0.82 8.97 16.40
N CYS A 43 -0.95 9.23 15.10
CA CYS A 43 -0.26 10.31 14.40
C CYS A 43 -1.25 11.24 13.69
N ASN A 44 -0.80 12.44 13.36
CA ASN A 44 -1.46 13.33 12.41
C ASN A 44 -1.01 12.96 10.99
N VAL A 45 -1.87 13.22 10.02
CA VAL A 45 -1.52 13.11 8.60
C VAL A 45 -1.78 14.44 7.91
N LYS A 46 -0.82 14.88 7.11
CA LYS A 46 -0.98 15.99 6.18
C LYS A 46 -0.93 15.43 4.77
N VAL A 47 -2.00 15.64 4.00
CA VAL A 47 -2.09 15.17 2.62
C VAL A 47 -1.88 16.33 1.66
N ASP A 48 -0.86 16.24 0.84
CA ASP A 48 -0.57 17.22 -0.22
C ASP A 48 -1.01 16.61 -1.57
N LEU A 49 -1.94 17.27 -2.28
CA LEU A 49 -2.43 16.83 -3.59
C LEU A 49 -1.52 17.36 -4.68
N VAL A 50 -0.91 16.48 -5.48
CA VAL A 50 0.06 16.83 -6.53
C VAL A 50 -0.49 16.50 -7.90
N ASN A 51 -0.50 17.50 -8.80
CA ASN A 51 -0.98 17.31 -10.16
C ASN A 51 0.08 16.59 -10.97
N THR A 52 -0.28 15.45 -11.56
CA THR A 52 0.65 14.61 -12.30
C THR A 52 1.05 15.19 -13.65
N GLU A 53 0.22 16.05 -14.24
CA GLU A 53 0.59 16.76 -15.48
C GLU A 53 1.77 17.72 -15.23
N ASP A 54 1.81 18.37 -14.06
CA ASP A 54 2.87 19.30 -13.69
C ASP A 54 4.22 18.60 -13.47
N LEU A 55 4.23 17.26 -13.36
CA LEU A 55 5.43 16.44 -13.17
C LEU A 55 6.03 15.93 -14.49
N GLU A 56 5.40 16.22 -15.63
CA GLU A 56 5.86 15.79 -16.95
C GLU A 56 7.01 16.66 -17.48
N THR A 57 7.94 16.06 -18.21
CA THR A 57 9.13 16.74 -18.75
C THR A 57 8.82 18.01 -19.57
N PRO A 58 7.78 18.05 -20.44
CA PRO A 58 7.45 19.27 -21.17
C PRO A 58 7.06 20.46 -20.28
N VAL A 59 6.59 20.20 -19.05
CA VAL A 59 6.23 21.26 -18.10
C VAL A 59 7.47 21.91 -17.48
N ALA A 60 8.58 21.18 -17.38
CA ALA A 60 9.85 21.73 -16.89
C ALA A 60 10.33 22.92 -17.73
N GLU A 61 10.06 22.91 -19.03
CA GLU A 61 10.42 23.99 -19.95
C GLU A 61 9.35 25.07 -20.02
N SER A 62 8.07 24.68 -20.10
CA SER A 62 6.96 25.62 -20.30
C SER A 62 6.51 26.35 -19.03
N ALA A 63 6.59 25.71 -17.86
CA ALA A 63 6.19 26.26 -16.57
C ALA A 63 7.09 25.74 -15.43
N PRO A 64 8.36 26.17 -15.35
CA PRO A 64 9.35 25.62 -14.43
C PRO A 64 8.94 25.73 -12.95
N ASP A 65 8.30 26.82 -12.53
CA ASP A 65 7.87 27.00 -11.14
C ASP A 65 6.81 25.96 -10.72
N GLN A 66 5.89 25.61 -11.63
CA GLN A 66 4.87 24.60 -11.38
C GLN A 66 5.51 23.21 -11.29
N TYR A 67 6.41 22.91 -12.22
CA TYR A 67 7.16 21.65 -12.25
C TYR A 67 7.99 21.44 -10.98
N HIS A 68 8.80 22.44 -10.60
CA HIS A 68 9.63 22.36 -9.40
C HIS A 68 8.79 22.37 -8.11
N GLY A 69 7.68 23.12 -8.08
CA GLY A 69 6.73 23.09 -6.96
C GLY A 69 6.10 21.71 -6.75
N ALA A 70 5.69 21.04 -7.84
CA ALA A 70 5.14 19.69 -7.79
C ALA A 70 6.19 18.67 -7.31
N TRP A 71 7.41 18.72 -7.84
CA TRP A 71 8.50 17.84 -7.39
C TRP A 71 8.93 18.12 -5.95
N LEU A 72 8.89 19.36 -5.49
CA LEU A 72 9.16 19.72 -4.10
C LEU A 72 8.13 19.08 -3.15
N ALA A 73 6.85 19.05 -3.54
CA ALA A 73 5.81 18.39 -2.76
C ALA A 73 6.05 16.87 -2.65
N ILE A 74 6.42 16.21 -3.76
CA ILE A 74 6.77 14.77 -3.77
C ILE A 74 8.02 14.51 -2.92
N ASN A 75 9.06 15.33 -3.06
CA ASN A 75 10.33 15.18 -2.33
C ASN A 75 10.17 15.38 -0.82
N ASN A 76 9.24 16.23 -0.39
CA ASN A 76 8.97 16.50 1.02
C ASN A 76 7.99 15.51 1.67
N ALA A 77 7.47 14.53 0.91
CA ALA A 77 6.53 13.55 1.42
C ALA A 77 7.26 12.36 2.07
N ASP A 78 6.72 11.88 3.20
CA ASP A 78 7.20 10.66 3.86
C ASP A 78 6.66 9.39 3.17
N ALA A 79 5.57 9.53 2.42
CA ALA A 79 4.96 8.47 1.61
C ALA A 79 4.20 9.05 0.42
N VAL A 80 4.07 8.25 -0.64
CA VAL A 80 3.42 8.65 -1.88
C VAL A 80 2.32 7.66 -2.26
N ILE A 81 1.17 8.21 -2.64
CA ILE A 81 0.05 7.46 -3.23
C ILE A 81 -0.10 7.90 -4.68
N VAL A 82 -0.05 6.96 -5.61
CA VAL A 82 -0.45 7.22 -7.00
C VAL A 82 -1.87 6.74 -7.18
N ALA A 83 -2.78 7.69 -7.33
CA ALA A 83 -4.21 7.42 -7.39
C ALA A 83 -4.64 6.80 -8.73
N GLY A 84 -5.82 6.18 -8.70
CA GLY A 84 -6.52 5.75 -9.90
C GLY A 84 -6.82 6.90 -10.87
N GLY A 85 -7.24 6.56 -12.08
CA GLY A 85 -7.56 7.53 -13.11
C GLY A 85 -7.96 6.85 -14.41
N PHE A 86 -8.14 7.65 -15.46
CA PHE A 86 -8.48 7.18 -16.79
C PHE A 86 -7.86 8.10 -17.85
N GLY A 87 -7.48 7.48 -18.97
CA GLY A 87 -6.89 8.15 -20.12
C GLY A 87 -5.43 8.57 -19.91
N ILE A 88 -4.78 8.95 -21.01
CA ILE A 88 -3.32 9.13 -21.09
C ILE A 88 -2.77 10.33 -20.30
N ARG A 89 -3.59 11.36 -20.07
CA ARG A 89 -3.13 12.61 -19.41
C ARG A 89 -2.57 12.37 -18.02
N GLY A 90 -1.35 12.85 -17.75
CA GLY A 90 -0.68 12.71 -16.46
C GLY A 90 -0.05 11.33 -16.23
N CYS A 91 -0.12 10.40 -17.20
CA CYS A 91 0.42 9.05 -17.00
C CYS A 91 1.95 9.04 -16.90
N GLU A 92 2.65 9.81 -17.74
CA GLU A 92 4.11 9.87 -17.69
C GLU A 92 4.61 10.54 -16.39
N GLY A 93 3.90 11.55 -15.89
CA GLY A 93 4.18 12.13 -14.58
C GLY A 93 3.99 11.13 -13.44
N LYS A 94 2.96 10.27 -13.50
CA LYS A 94 2.79 9.16 -12.55
C LYS A 94 3.92 8.15 -12.64
N VAL A 95 4.33 7.73 -13.85
CA VAL A 95 5.46 6.81 -14.06
C VAL A 95 6.74 7.40 -13.47
N ALA A 96 7.00 8.69 -13.67
CA ALA A 96 8.16 9.38 -13.09
C ALA A 96 8.13 9.36 -11.55
N VAL A 97 6.98 9.60 -10.93
CA VAL A 97 6.81 9.53 -9.46
C VAL A 97 7.02 8.11 -8.94
N ILE A 98 6.50 7.10 -9.63
CA ILE A 98 6.66 5.69 -9.22
C ILE A 98 8.13 5.31 -9.22
N ARG A 99 8.85 5.66 -10.29
CA ARG A 99 10.30 5.49 -10.40
C ARG A 99 11.03 6.19 -9.25
N TYR A 100 10.67 7.45 -8.99
CA TYR A 100 11.25 8.23 -7.90
C TYR A 100 11.08 7.53 -6.55
N CYS A 101 9.91 6.95 -6.27
CA CYS A 101 9.65 6.23 -5.03
C CYS A 101 10.46 4.93 -4.96
N ARG A 102 10.47 4.14 -6.03
CA ARG A 102 11.22 2.88 -6.12
C ARG A 102 12.70 3.10 -5.86
N GLU A 103 13.33 4.02 -6.59
CA GLU A 103 14.78 4.25 -6.53
C GLU A 103 15.26 4.88 -5.21
N ARG A 104 14.38 5.59 -4.49
CA ARG A 104 14.70 6.24 -3.21
C ARG A 104 14.15 5.51 -1.98
N ALA A 105 13.54 4.33 -2.17
CA ALA A 105 12.90 3.57 -1.11
C ALA A 105 11.83 4.37 -0.32
N ILE A 106 11.08 5.22 -1.01
CA ILE A 106 9.99 5.99 -0.39
C ILE A 106 8.73 5.13 -0.36
N PRO A 107 8.08 4.95 0.80
CA PRO A 107 6.84 4.19 0.92
C PRO A 107 5.80 4.57 -0.13
N PHE A 108 5.33 3.58 -0.88
CA PHE A 108 4.51 3.76 -2.07
C PHE A 108 3.26 2.88 -2.02
N LEU A 109 2.13 3.48 -2.42
CA LEU A 109 0.87 2.76 -2.69
C LEU A 109 0.29 3.17 -4.05
N GLY A 110 0.27 2.24 -5.00
CA GLY A 110 -0.39 2.40 -6.30
C GLY A 110 -1.81 1.84 -6.26
N ILE A 111 -2.81 2.64 -6.66
CA ILE A 111 -4.22 2.21 -6.64
C ILE A 111 -4.78 2.21 -8.06
N CYS A 112 -5.36 1.07 -8.47
CA CYS A 112 -5.97 0.88 -9.80
C CYS A 112 -4.96 1.25 -10.90
N LEU A 113 -5.20 2.33 -11.66
CA LEU A 113 -4.24 2.84 -12.65
C LEU A 113 -2.83 3.08 -12.07
N GLY A 114 -2.70 3.46 -10.80
CA GLY A 114 -1.39 3.61 -10.15
C GLY A 114 -0.62 2.31 -10.03
N PHE A 115 -1.30 1.17 -9.85
CA PHE A 115 -0.68 -0.16 -9.86
C PHE A 115 -0.28 -0.58 -11.27
N GLN A 116 -1.16 -0.37 -12.26
CA GLN A 116 -0.87 -0.64 -13.66
C GLN A 116 0.37 0.12 -14.15
N LEU A 117 0.48 1.42 -13.83
CA LEU A 117 1.64 2.22 -14.19
C LEU A 117 2.90 1.83 -13.43
N ALA A 118 2.80 1.19 -12.26
CA ALA A 118 3.96 0.66 -11.56
C ALA A 118 4.54 -0.57 -12.25
N VAL A 119 3.67 -1.41 -12.82
CA VAL A 119 4.08 -2.53 -13.69
C VAL A 119 4.76 -2.00 -14.96
N VAL A 120 4.20 -0.96 -15.58
CA VAL A 120 4.81 -0.31 -16.76
C VAL A 120 6.17 0.33 -16.41
N GLU A 121 6.27 1.04 -15.29
CA GLU A 121 7.54 1.64 -14.83
C GLU A 121 8.60 0.57 -14.61
N PHE A 122 8.25 -0.53 -13.95
CA PHE A 122 9.16 -1.63 -13.69
C PHE A 122 9.62 -2.30 -14.99
N ALA A 123 8.72 -2.53 -15.94
CA ALA A 123 9.08 -3.09 -17.25
C ALA A 123 10.08 -2.19 -18.00
N ARG A 124 9.85 -0.89 -18.04
CA ARG A 124 10.72 0.07 -18.73
C ARG A 124 12.10 0.18 -18.09
N ASN A 125 12.18 0.24 -16.76
CA ASN A 125 13.41 0.60 -16.05
C ASN A 125 14.17 -0.60 -15.47
N VAL A 126 13.50 -1.72 -15.20
CA VAL A 126 14.12 -2.93 -14.63
C VAL A 126 14.26 -4.04 -15.67
N LEU A 127 13.21 -4.33 -16.44
CA LEU A 127 13.26 -5.34 -17.51
C LEU A 127 13.90 -4.82 -18.80
N GLY A 128 14.00 -3.49 -18.95
CA GLY A 128 14.58 -2.85 -20.14
C GLY A 128 13.63 -2.78 -21.34
N TRP A 129 12.34 -3.04 -21.16
CA TRP A 129 11.32 -2.94 -22.20
C TRP A 129 10.91 -1.48 -22.38
N THR A 130 11.72 -0.72 -23.12
CA THR A 130 11.58 0.74 -23.21
C THR A 130 10.24 1.20 -23.78
N ASP A 131 9.61 0.41 -24.65
CA ASP A 131 8.31 0.70 -25.25
C ASP A 131 7.13 0.07 -24.49
N ALA A 132 7.38 -0.59 -23.35
CA ALA A 132 6.33 -1.22 -22.55
C ALA A 132 5.23 -0.22 -22.18
N ASN A 133 3.98 -0.63 -22.40
CA ASN A 133 2.83 0.22 -22.11
C ASN A 133 1.56 -0.60 -21.83
N SER A 134 0.51 0.12 -21.43
CA SER A 134 -0.87 -0.40 -21.45
C SER A 134 -1.44 -0.28 -22.85
N THR A 135 -2.20 -1.30 -23.28
CA THR A 135 -2.97 -1.22 -24.53
C THR A 135 -4.10 -0.17 -24.48
N GLU A 136 -4.42 0.38 -23.29
CA GLU A 136 -5.28 1.56 -23.17
C GLU A 136 -4.66 2.80 -23.82
N PHE A 137 -3.33 2.95 -23.71
CA PHE A 137 -2.61 4.16 -24.11
C PHE A 137 -1.85 4.00 -25.41
N ASP A 138 -1.23 2.83 -25.61
CA ASP A 138 -0.52 2.48 -26.82
C ASP A 138 -0.86 1.04 -27.24
N PRO A 139 -1.85 0.86 -28.12
CA PRO A 139 -2.23 -0.46 -28.64
C PRO A 139 -1.16 -1.16 -29.47
N ASN A 140 -0.14 -0.44 -29.95
CA ASN A 140 0.88 -0.96 -30.86
C ASN A 140 2.21 -1.28 -30.17
N THR A 141 2.27 -1.17 -28.83
CA THR A 141 3.46 -1.55 -28.05
C THR A 141 3.86 -3.00 -28.32
N SER A 142 5.16 -3.27 -28.46
CA SER A 142 5.67 -4.63 -28.58
C SER A 142 5.69 -5.38 -27.24
N HIS A 143 5.57 -4.64 -26.12
CA HIS A 143 5.56 -5.17 -24.76
C HIS A 143 4.27 -4.75 -24.01
N PRO A 144 3.10 -5.31 -24.35
CA PRO A 144 1.83 -4.98 -23.70
C PRO A 144 1.81 -5.57 -22.29
N CYS A 145 2.16 -4.73 -21.30
CA CYS A 145 2.23 -5.14 -19.89
C CYS A 145 0.86 -5.12 -19.21
N VAL A 146 -0.05 -4.31 -19.73
CA VAL A 146 -1.44 -4.17 -19.25
C VAL A 146 -2.36 -4.24 -20.46
N ILE A 147 -3.36 -5.11 -20.41
CA ILE A 147 -4.23 -5.47 -21.54
C ILE A 147 -5.71 -5.36 -21.17
N ASP A 148 -6.60 -5.16 -22.16
CA ASP A 148 -8.05 -5.18 -21.94
C ASP A 148 -8.51 -6.62 -21.62
N MET A 149 -9.06 -6.84 -20.42
CA MET A 149 -9.51 -8.16 -19.94
C MET A 149 -10.87 -8.04 -19.26
N PRO A 150 -11.95 -7.78 -20.03
CA PRO A 150 -13.28 -7.57 -19.49
C PRO A 150 -13.86 -8.83 -18.84
N GLU A 151 -14.90 -8.66 -18.04
CA GLU A 151 -15.69 -9.76 -17.50
C GLU A 151 -16.81 -10.16 -18.47
N PHE A 152 -16.94 -11.45 -18.74
CA PHE A 152 -18.05 -12.02 -19.50
C PHE A 152 -19.00 -12.72 -18.52
N ASN A 153 -20.04 -12.00 -18.10
CA ASN A 153 -20.99 -12.50 -17.12
C ASN A 153 -22.25 -13.06 -17.83
N PRO A 154 -22.81 -14.19 -17.37
CA PRO A 154 -24.06 -14.71 -17.92
C PRO A 154 -25.19 -13.67 -17.80
N GLY A 155 -25.81 -13.34 -18.93
CA GLY A 155 -26.91 -12.36 -19.00
C GLY A 155 -26.49 -10.97 -19.51
N ASP A 156 -25.19 -10.66 -19.51
CA ASP A 156 -24.66 -9.43 -20.11
C ASP A 156 -24.20 -9.68 -21.56
N MET A 157 -24.45 -8.71 -22.44
CA MET A 157 -23.93 -8.76 -23.81
C MET A 157 -22.59 -8.02 -23.90
N GLY A 158 -21.56 -8.72 -24.40
CA GLY A 158 -20.22 -8.17 -24.61
C GLY A 158 -19.35 -8.20 -23.35
N GLY A 159 -18.17 -7.58 -23.45
CA GLY A 159 -17.22 -7.47 -22.34
C GLY A 159 -17.61 -6.35 -21.37
N THR A 160 -17.88 -6.71 -20.11
CA THR A 160 -18.25 -5.76 -19.06
C THR A 160 -17.06 -5.32 -18.21
N MET A 161 -17.20 -4.18 -17.54
CA MET A 161 -16.18 -3.70 -16.59
C MET A 161 -16.18 -4.58 -15.35
N ARG A 162 -14.98 -4.89 -14.82
CA ARG A 162 -14.86 -5.54 -13.52
C ARG A 162 -15.30 -4.57 -12.43
N LEU A 163 -16.47 -4.84 -11.85
CA LEU A 163 -17.16 -3.94 -10.94
C LEU A 163 -17.63 -4.65 -9.67
N GLY A 164 -17.52 -3.94 -8.54
CA GLY A 164 -18.11 -4.38 -7.28
C GLY A 164 -17.18 -5.23 -6.43
N SER A 165 -17.75 -5.95 -5.45
CA SER A 165 -16.99 -6.73 -4.48
C SER A 165 -16.56 -8.07 -5.11
N ARG A 166 -15.25 -8.31 -5.19
CA ARG A 166 -14.67 -9.57 -5.68
C ARG A 166 -13.73 -10.14 -4.62
N LYS A 167 -13.56 -11.46 -4.64
CA LYS A 167 -12.64 -12.18 -3.75
C LYS A 167 -11.26 -12.19 -4.39
N THR A 168 -10.26 -11.79 -3.61
CA THR A 168 -8.83 -11.85 -3.95
C THR A 168 -8.15 -12.81 -2.98
N ASN A 169 -7.56 -13.88 -3.51
CA ASN A 169 -6.81 -14.85 -2.72
C ASN A 169 -5.34 -14.47 -2.68
N PHE A 170 -4.68 -14.73 -1.55
CA PHE A 170 -3.23 -14.70 -1.53
C PHE A 170 -2.65 -15.97 -2.16
N PHE A 171 -1.63 -15.78 -2.97
CA PHE A 171 -0.97 -16.84 -3.71
C PHE A 171 0.51 -16.50 -3.86
N LEU A 172 1.37 -17.53 -3.79
CA LEU A 172 2.79 -17.38 -4.04
C LEU A 172 3.22 -18.31 -5.18
N SER A 173 3.71 -17.72 -6.26
CA SER A 173 4.15 -18.47 -7.44
C SER A 173 5.51 -19.14 -7.21
N SER A 174 5.81 -20.16 -8.02
CA SER A 174 7.13 -20.80 -8.05
C SER A 174 8.25 -19.83 -8.41
N ASP A 175 7.97 -18.83 -9.25
CA ASP A 175 8.96 -17.85 -9.72
C ASP A 175 9.41 -16.95 -8.57
N VAL A 176 8.46 -16.44 -7.78
CA VAL A 176 8.76 -15.63 -6.59
C VAL A 176 9.56 -16.45 -5.57
N ARG A 177 9.22 -17.72 -5.36
CA ARG A 177 10.00 -18.62 -4.48
C ARG A 177 11.44 -18.78 -4.96
N THR A 178 11.61 -19.03 -6.25
CA THR A 178 12.93 -19.22 -6.87
C THR A 178 13.75 -17.95 -6.75
N TYR A 179 13.13 -16.79 -6.99
CA TYR A 179 13.76 -15.49 -6.82
C TYR A 179 14.21 -15.25 -5.37
N LEU A 180 13.35 -15.49 -4.38
CA LEU A 180 13.69 -15.34 -2.96
C LEU A 180 14.87 -16.24 -2.57
N LYS A 181 14.84 -17.52 -2.95
CA LYS A 181 15.93 -18.47 -2.70
C LYS A 181 17.24 -18.03 -3.34
N SER A 182 17.20 -17.48 -4.56
CA SER A 182 18.40 -16.98 -5.24
C SER A 182 19.11 -15.85 -4.46
N LYS A 183 18.32 -15.03 -3.74
CA LYS A 183 18.83 -13.92 -2.93
C LYS A 183 19.37 -14.37 -1.58
N GLU A 184 18.77 -15.40 -0.98
CA GLU A 184 19.31 -16.04 0.24
C GLU A 184 20.68 -16.69 -0.01
N VAL A 185 20.83 -17.39 -1.15
CA VAL A 185 22.11 -18.03 -1.55
C VAL A 185 23.20 -17.00 -1.85
N SER A 186 22.86 -15.85 -2.44
CA SER A 186 23.81 -14.74 -2.64
C SER A 186 24.28 -14.14 -1.30
N SER A 187 23.37 -14.00 -0.33
CA SER A 187 23.68 -13.55 1.04
C SER A 187 24.54 -14.55 1.83
N THR A 188 24.35 -15.86 1.62
CA THR A 188 25.15 -16.91 2.27
C THR A 188 26.52 -17.13 1.63
N LYS A 189 26.72 -16.85 0.33
CA LYS A 189 28.08 -16.84 -0.27
C LYS A 189 28.98 -15.74 0.31
N LEU A 190 28.41 -14.66 0.84
CA LEU A 190 29.12 -13.65 1.64
C LEU A 190 29.34 -14.06 3.11
N LYS A 191 28.72 -15.16 3.57
CA LYS A 191 28.79 -15.68 4.95
C LYS A 191 29.23 -17.14 5.06
N SER A 192 29.81 -17.73 4.02
CA SER A 192 30.34 -19.09 4.06
C SER A 192 31.84 -19.09 4.37
N ALA A 193 32.17 -18.67 5.60
CA ALA A 193 33.18 -19.35 6.39
C ALA A 193 32.45 -19.84 7.64
N CYS A 194 32.50 -21.16 7.86
CA CYS A 194 31.99 -21.92 9.00
C CYS A 194 30.64 -22.64 8.83
N LEU A 195 30.82 -23.96 8.63
CA LEU A 195 30.12 -25.10 9.23
C LEU A 195 29.04 -25.80 8.40
N GLU A 196 29.46 -26.97 7.93
CA GLU A 196 28.74 -28.08 7.36
C GLU A 196 28.01 -28.93 8.44
N GLU A 197 26.84 -29.45 8.03
CA GLU A 197 26.23 -30.78 8.33
C GLU A 197 25.54 -31.01 9.70
N PRO A 198 24.62 -32.01 9.85
CA PRO A 198 24.03 -32.91 8.85
C PRO A 198 22.48 -33.04 8.91
N ILE A 199 21.96 -33.66 7.86
CA ILE A 199 20.58 -34.13 7.63
C ILE A 199 20.23 -35.28 8.61
N THR A 200 19.02 -35.26 9.19
CA THR A 200 18.41 -36.45 9.82
C THR A 200 17.02 -36.73 9.29
N HIS A 201 16.78 -38.03 9.07
CA HIS A 201 15.68 -38.67 8.36
C HIS A 201 14.27 -38.58 8.98
N ALA A 202 13.31 -38.91 8.10
CA ALA A 202 11.86 -39.02 8.23
C ALA A 202 11.32 -39.81 9.44
N GLY A 203 10.12 -39.41 9.88
CA GLY A 203 9.22 -40.16 10.77
C GLY A 203 7.77 -39.68 10.60
N ASP A 204 6.86 -40.65 10.50
CA ASP A 204 5.49 -40.55 10.00
C ASP A 204 4.45 -39.78 10.84
N ALA A 205 3.49 -39.26 10.08
CA ALA A 205 2.15 -38.72 10.35
C ALA A 205 1.51 -38.77 11.75
N SER A 206 0.97 -37.62 12.17
CA SER A 206 -0.35 -37.53 12.81
C SER A 206 -1.10 -36.27 12.35
N SER A 207 -2.35 -36.45 11.98
CA SER A 207 -3.31 -35.47 11.45
C SER A 207 -3.45 -34.21 12.31
N GLY A 208 -3.01 -33.08 11.77
CA GLY A 208 -3.39 -31.72 12.17
C GLY A 208 -3.39 -30.86 10.91
N ASP A 209 -4.34 -29.93 10.78
CA ASP A 209 -4.53 -29.05 9.63
C ASP A 209 -3.20 -28.65 8.97
N VAL A 210 -2.89 -29.30 7.85
CA VAL A 210 -1.67 -29.02 7.10
C VAL A 210 -1.86 -27.65 6.47
N LYS A 211 -1.37 -26.61 7.14
CA LYS A 211 -1.20 -25.28 6.54
C LYS A 211 -0.47 -25.49 5.24
N ARG A 212 -1.09 -25.00 4.18
CA ARG A 212 -0.61 -25.13 2.82
C ARG A 212 0.80 -24.51 2.77
N PRO A 213 1.86 -25.20 2.30
CA PRO A 213 3.26 -24.76 2.48
C PRO A 213 3.57 -23.38 1.88
N ASP A 214 2.75 -22.94 0.93
CA ASP A 214 2.71 -21.60 0.36
C ASP A 214 2.39 -20.48 1.39
N GLN A 215 1.64 -20.78 2.45
CA GLN A 215 1.25 -19.80 3.48
C GLN A 215 2.40 -19.39 4.41
N GLU A 216 3.44 -20.21 4.56
CA GLU A 216 4.56 -19.86 5.43
C GLU A 216 5.46 -18.79 4.81
N GLU A 217 5.74 -18.92 3.52
CA GLU A 217 6.57 -17.97 2.77
C GLU A 217 5.81 -16.66 2.47
N LEU A 218 4.47 -16.69 2.40
CA LEU A 218 3.67 -15.46 2.29
C LEU A 218 3.88 -14.51 3.48
N LYS A 219 4.35 -15.01 4.63
CA LYS A 219 4.68 -14.19 5.81
C LYS A 219 5.85 -13.21 5.56
N TYR A 220 6.63 -13.38 4.50
CA TYR A 220 7.66 -12.41 4.14
C TYR A 220 7.07 -11.12 3.55
N PHE A 221 5.84 -11.14 3.05
CA PHE A 221 5.21 -9.99 2.40
C PHE A 221 4.46 -9.11 3.40
N ASN A 222 4.74 -7.81 3.37
CA ASN A 222 4.16 -6.86 4.30
C ASN A 222 2.63 -6.83 4.18
N THR A 223 2.13 -6.91 2.94
CA THR A 223 0.70 -6.90 2.68
C THR A 223 -0.03 -8.09 3.29
N TYR A 224 0.49 -9.31 3.11
CA TYR A 224 -0.14 -10.52 3.66
C TYR A 224 -0.18 -10.46 5.19
N ARG A 225 0.92 -10.04 5.83
CA ARG A 225 0.98 -9.86 7.28
C ARG A 225 -0.01 -8.83 7.81
N LEU A 226 -0.18 -7.71 7.10
CA LEU A 226 -1.12 -6.64 7.49
C LEU A 226 -2.58 -7.05 7.31
N VAL A 227 -2.88 -7.77 6.24
CA VAL A 227 -4.24 -8.28 5.97
C VAL A 227 -4.59 -9.41 6.94
N ASN A 228 -3.61 -10.26 7.23
CA ASN A 228 -3.70 -11.34 8.18
C ASN A 228 -4.83 -12.36 7.88
N ALA A 229 -5.07 -12.63 6.60
CA ALA A 229 -6.09 -13.56 6.12
C ALA A 229 -5.69 -14.17 4.78
N ASP A 230 -6.21 -15.37 4.49
CA ASP A 230 -5.94 -16.07 3.22
C ASP A 230 -6.56 -15.40 1.99
N HIS A 231 -7.55 -14.55 2.21
CA HIS A 231 -8.21 -13.80 1.15
C HIS A 231 -8.82 -12.51 1.70
N ILE A 232 -9.15 -11.61 0.78
CA ILE A 232 -9.93 -10.39 1.04
C ILE A 232 -11.08 -10.27 0.06
N TYR A 233 -12.10 -9.52 0.46
CA TYR A 233 -13.10 -8.99 -0.44
C TYR A 233 -12.79 -7.51 -0.67
N ALA A 234 -12.54 -7.15 -1.92
CA ALA A 234 -12.19 -5.80 -2.31
C ALA A 234 -13.11 -5.29 -3.43
N ARG A 235 -13.23 -3.96 -3.54
CA ARG A 235 -14.11 -3.34 -4.53
C ARG A 235 -13.30 -2.90 -5.75
N HIS A 236 -13.71 -3.37 -6.92
CA HIS A 236 -13.07 -3.08 -8.19
C HIS A 236 -13.95 -2.15 -9.03
N ARG A 237 -13.31 -1.36 -9.89
CA ARG A 237 -13.93 -0.54 -10.93
C ARG A 237 -12.89 -0.22 -11.98
N HIS A 238 -12.59 -1.20 -12.81
CA HIS A 238 -11.58 -1.09 -13.86
C HIS A 238 -11.85 -2.14 -14.94
N ARG A 239 -11.09 -2.08 -16.03
CA ARG A 239 -11.29 -2.92 -17.21
C ARG A 239 -10.01 -3.59 -17.70
N TYR A 240 -8.88 -2.93 -17.50
CA TYR A 240 -7.57 -3.42 -17.92
C TYR A 240 -6.89 -4.18 -16.78
N GLU A 241 -6.16 -5.24 -17.11
CA GLU A 241 -5.45 -6.12 -16.18
C GLU A 241 -3.99 -6.25 -16.59
N VAL A 242 -3.12 -6.63 -15.65
CA VAL A 242 -1.74 -7.02 -15.98
C VAL A 242 -1.78 -8.23 -16.91
N ASN A 243 -0.98 -8.21 -17.97
CA ASN A 243 -0.90 -9.30 -18.93
C ASN A 243 -0.34 -10.58 -18.28
N PRO A 244 -1.14 -11.66 -18.18
CA PRO A 244 -0.71 -12.90 -17.53
C PRO A 244 0.51 -13.54 -18.20
N GLU A 245 0.66 -13.37 -19.52
CA GLU A 245 1.77 -13.94 -20.29
C GLU A 245 3.13 -13.32 -19.93
N LYS A 246 3.12 -12.11 -19.35
CA LYS A 246 4.34 -11.39 -18.97
C LYS A 246 4.71 -11.56 -17.50
N VAL A 247 3.84 -12.17 -16.68
CA VAL A 247 3.99 -12.29 -15.22
C VAL A 247 5.31 -12.94 -14.81
N HIS A 248 5.74 -13.97 -15.54
CA HIS A 248 7.00 -14.67 -15.27
C HIS A 248 8.20 -13.72 -15.22
N GLU A 249 8.28 -12.77 -16.16
CA GLU A 249 9.37 -11.80 -16.26
C GLU A 249 9.39 -10.83 -15.06
N PHE A 250 8.21 -10.43 -14.56
CA PHE A 250 8.12 -9.58 -13.38
C PHE A 250 8.50 -10.32 -12.09
N GLU A 251 7.94 -11.51 -11.88
CA GLU A 251 8.14 -12.28 -10.65
C GLU A 251 9.59 -12.78 -10.52
N SER A 252 10.21 -13.18 -11.64
CA SER A 252 11.64 -13.56 -11.70
C SER A 252 12.61 -12.41 -11.45
N HIS A 253 12.16 -11.15 -11.55
CA HIS A 253 12.97 -9.96 -11.29
C HIS A 253 12.61 -9.25 -9.96
N GLY A 254 11.70 -9.82 -9.18
CA GLY A 254 11.41 -9.38 -7.81
C GLY A 254 10.18 -8.48 -7.63
N PHE A 255 9.35 -8.35 -8.67
CA PHE A 255 8.02 -7.77 -8.54
C PHE A 255 7.00 -8.90 -8.37
N ALA A 256 6.59 -9.18 -7.13
CA ALA A 256 5.77 -10.33 -6.81
C ALA A 256 4.28 -10.01 -6.89
N PHE A 257 3.49 -10.83 -7.61
CA PHE A 257 2.03 -10.72 -7.62
C PHE A 257 1.40 -11.69 -6.63
N ILE A 258 1.29 -11.23 -5.39
CA ILE A 258 0.88 -12.04 -4.23
C ILE A 258 -0.63 -12.14 -4.03
N GLY A 259 -1.43 -11.33 -4.74
CA GLY A 259 -2.89 -11.38 -4.69
C GLY A 259 -3.45 -11.64 -6.08
N ARG A 260 -4.30 -12.65 -6.22
CA ARG A 260 -4.92 -13.05 -7.50
C ARG A 260 -6.42 -13.24 -7.38
N ASP A 261 -7.15 -13.14 -8.50
CA ASP A 261 -8.59 -13.36 -8.51
C ASP A 261 -8.98 -14.81 -8.14
N ALA A 262 -10.17 -14.98 -7.59
CA ALA A 262 -10.59 -16.26 -7.02
C ALA A 262 -11.09 -17.31 -8.04
N ALA A 263 -11.38 -16.92 -9.28
CA ALA A 263 -12.00 -17.80 -10.27
C ALA A 263 -10.98 -18.69 -10.99
N GLU A 264 -9.86 -18.12 -11.43
CA GLU A 264 -8.85 -18.81 -12.24
C GLU A 264 -7.41 -18.47 -11.83
N GLY A 265 -7.21 -17.43 -11.02
CA GLY A 265 -5.86 -16.95 -10.65
C GLY A 265 -5.14 -16.25 -11.80
N ASN A 266 -5.88 -15.82 -12.81
CA ASN A 266 -5.36 -15.22 -14.04
C ASN A 266 -5.20 -13.70 -13.93
N ARG A 267 -5.88 -13.05 -12.98
CA ARG A 267 -5.76 -11.59 -12.76
C ARG A 267 -4.91 -11.29 -11.54
N MET A 268 -3.92 -10.42 -11.71
CA MET A 268 -3.01 -9.99 -10.66
C MET A 268 -3.62 -8.76 -9.98
N GLU A 269 -4.05 -8.91 -8.73
CA GLU A 269 -4.83 -7.91 -8.00
C GLU A 269 -3.97 -7.16 -6.96
N ILE A 270 -2.89 -7.78 -6.49
CA ILE A 270 -1.94 -7.19 -5.54
C ILE A 270 -0.51 -7.49 -5.99
N GLY A 271 0.29 -6.44 -6.15
CA GLY A 271 1.73 -6.51 -6.37
C GLY A 271 2.52 -5.94 -5.20
N GLU A 272 3.64 -6.58 -4.85
CA GLU A 272 4.60 -6.07 -3.86
C GLU A 272 6.02 -6.21 -4.41
N LEU A 273 6.77 -5.11 -4.41
CA LEU A 273 8.16 -5.09 -4.87
C LEU A 273 9.08 -5.46 -3.70
N ILE A 274 9.94 -6.45 -3.91
CA ILE A 274 10.83 -6.97 -2.88
C ILE A 274 12.11 -6.14 -2.84
N TYR A 275 12.89 -6.15 -3.93
CA TYR A 275 14.14 -5.40 -4.05
C TYR A 275 14.01 -4.35 -5.15
N PRO A 276 14.20 -3.05 -4.84
CA PRO A 276 13.82 -1.98 -5.76
C PRO A 276 14.85 -1.67 -6.83
N VAL A 277 16.12 -2.03 -6.62
CA VAL A 277 17.22 -1.70 -7.54
C VAL A 277 17.95 -2.99 -7.94
N PRO A 278 18.07 -3.29 -9.25
CA PRO A 278 18.86 -4.41 -9.74
C PRO A 278 20.33 -4.28 -9.34
N GLU A 279 20.99 -5.40 -9.07
CA GLU A 279 22.40 -5.46 -8.68
C GLU A 279 23.36 -4.90 -9.74
N SER A 280 22.91 -4.87 -11.01
CA SER A 280 23.63 -4.31 -12.15
C SER A 280 23.50 -2.79 -12.31
N ALA A 281 22.70 -2.11 -11.47
CA ALA A 281 22.52 -0.68 -11.59
C ALA A 281 23.81 0.06 -11.18
N PRO A 282 24.37 0.94 -12.03
CA PRO A 282 25.60 1.66 -11.70
C PRO A 282 25.35 2.57 -10.49
N LEU A 283 26.27 2.55 -9.52
CA LEU A 283 26.21 3.35 -8.28
C LEU A 283 26.00 4.85 -8.52
N SER A 284 26.39 5.36 -9.70
CA SER A 284 26.20 6.75 -10.13
C SER A 284 24.75 7.13 -10.46
N ARG A 285 23.84 6.16 -10.59
CA ARG A 285 22.40 6.37 -10.83
C ARG A 285 21.53 6.14 -9.59
N ILE A 286 22.12 5.81 -8.43
CA ILE A 286 21.37 5.65 -7.16
C ILE A 286 21.19 7.05 -6.54
N PRO A 287 19.98 7.60 -6.48
CA PRO A 287 19.76 8.89 -5.85
C PRO A 287 19.97 8.76 -4.33
N GLY A 288 20.88 9.54 -3.76
CA GLY A 288 21.13 9.58 -2.31
C GLY A 288 22.49 9.07 -1.84
N VAL A 289 23.38 8.62 -2.74
CA VAL A 289 24.80 8.41 -2.38
C VAL A 289 25.52 9.77 -2.38
N LEU A 290 25.33 10.53 -1.29
CA LEU A 290 26.29 11.56 -0.89
C LEU A 290 27.31 10.89 0.03
N SER A 291 28.60 11.21 -0.16
CA SER A 291 29.75 10.71 0.62
C SER A 291 29.70 10.99 2.14
N ASN A 292 28.60 11.54 2.66
CA ASN A 292 28.50 12.15 3.98
C ASN A 292 27.44 11.49 4.91
N GLY A 293 27.12 10.21 4.74
CA GLY A 293 26.57 9.40 5.84
C GLY A 293 25.05 9.43 6.05
N TYR A 294 24.24 9.62 5.00
CA TYR A 294 22.82 9.22 5.01
C TYR A 294 22.59 8.03 4.07
N SER A 295 21.78 7.05 4.52
CA SER A 295 21.59 5.74 3.89
C SER A 295 20.86 5.85 2.54
N GLY A 296 21.61 5.89 1.44
CA GLY A 296 21.07 5.57 0.11
C GLY A 296 20.60 4.11 0.03
N VAL A 297 19.74 3.81 -0.94
CA VAL A 297 19.30 2.44 -1.21
C VAL A 297 20.51 1.64 -1.68
N VAL A 298 21.04 0.76 -0.82
CA VAL A 298 22.11 -0.16 -1.20
C VAL A 298 21.49 -1.27 -2.07
N PRO A 299 22.14 -1.75 -3.13
CA PRO A 299 21.70 -2.94 -3.85
C PRO A 299 21.35 -4.09 -2.88
N ASN A 300 20.29 -4.84 -3.18
CA ASN A 300 19.73 -5.89 -2.30
C ASN A 300 19.12 -5.41 -0.96
N THR A 301 18.83 -4.10 -0.80
CA THR A 301 18.01 -3.61 0.33
C THR A 301 16.54 -3.79 -0.01
N ARG A 302 15.75 -4.37 0.91
CA ARG A 302 14.30 -4.53 0.71
C ARG A 302 13.63 -3.16 0.71
N HIS A 303 12.70 -2.92 -0.21
CA HIS A 303 11.93 -1.68 -0.18
C HIS A 303 11.03 -1.66 1.07
N PRO A 304 10.98 -0.56 1.86
CA PRO A 304 10.25 -0.54 3.13
C PRO A 304 8.76 -0.83 2.94
N TYR A 305 8.14 -0.25 1.90
CA TYR A 305 6.78 -0.55 1.50
C TYR A 305 6.51 -0.09 0.07
N PHE A 306 6.41 -1.01 -0.89
CA PHE A 306 6.05 -0.69 -2.28
C PHE A 306 4.97 -1.66 -2.72
N VAL A 307 3.72 -1.21 -2.65
CA VAL A 307 2.55 -2.04 -2.88
C VAL A 307 1.69 -1.41 -3.96
N GLY A 308 1.17 -2.23 -4.86
CA GLY A 308 0.14 -1.84 -5.81
C GLY A 308 -1.09 -2.72 -5.66
N THR A 309 -2.27 -2.13 -5.74
CA THR A 309 -3.54 -2.85 -5.72
C THR A 309 -4.40 -2.45 -6.90
N GLN A 310 -5.02 -3.43 -7.56
CA GLN A 310 -5.91 -3.17 -8.67
C GLN A 310 -7.32 -2.72 -8.20
N PHE A 311 -7.75 -3.17 -7.03
CA PHE A 311 -8.95 -2.66 -6.35
C PHE A 311 -8.73 -1.31 -5.64
N HIS A 312 -9.81 -0.78 -5.07
CA HIS A 312 -9.85 0.46 -4.30
C HIS A 312 -9.88 0.19 -2.78
N PRO A 313 -8.72 0.09 -2.10
CA PRO A 313 -8.63 -0.21 -0.67
C PRO A 313 -9.23 0.88 0.24
N GLU A 314 -9.47 2.08 -0.29
CA GLU A 314 -10.03 3.21 0.44
C GLU A 314 -11.50 3.00 0.82
N TYR A 315 -12.28 2.29 -0.01
CA TYR A 315 -13.72 2.12 0.22
C TYR A 315 -14.05 1.16 1.38
N THR A 316 -13.10 0.30 1.74
CA THR A 316 -13.22 -0.63 2.86
C THR A 316 -12.60 -0.09 4.15
N SER A 317 -11.95 1.08 4.10
CA SER A 317 -11.35 1.71 5.28
C SER A 317 -12.43 2.21 6.25
N ARG A 318 -12.25 2.00 7.55
CA ARG A 318 -13.12 2.50 8.63
C ARG A 318 -12.28 3.11 9.74
N PRO A 319 -12.80 4.07 10.53
CA PRO A 319 -12.04 4.67 11.63
C PRO A 319 -11.48 3.65 12.63
N MET A 320 -12.27 2.64 12.99
CA MET A 320 -11.87 1.60 13.96
C MET A 320 -11.12 0.42 13.33
N ARG A 321 -11.16 0.32 12.00
CA ARG A 321 -10.52 -0.76 11.23
C ARG A 321 -10.02 -0.14 9.93
N PRO A 322 -8.85 0.55 9.97
CA PRO A 322 -8.31 1.17 8.78
C PRO A 322 -8.01 0.11 7.73
N SER A 323 -7.95 0.54 6.48
CA SER A 323 -7.50 -0.34 5.41
C SER A 323 -6.06 -0.79 5.66
N PRO A 324 -5.75 -2.11 5.61
CA PRO A 324 -4.40 -2.63 5.83
C PRO A 324 -3.35 -1.96 4.94
N PHE A 325 -3.73 -1.60 3.72
CA PHE A 325 -2.85 -0.98 2.72
C PHE A 325 -2.43 0.44 3.10
N PHE A 326 -3.35 1.23 3.65
CA PHE A 326 -3.05 2.57 4.15
C PHE A 326 -2.33 2.52 5.49
N LEU A 327 -2.68 1.56 6.35
CA LEU A 327 -1.98 1.33 7.61
C LEU A 327 -0.51 0.96 7.37
N GLY A 328 -0.24 0.03 6.45
CA GLY A 328 1.12 -0.35 6.06
C GLY A 328 1.93 0.82 5.53
N LEU A 329 1.32 1.63 4.65
CA LEU A 329 1.95 2.84 4.11
C LEU A 329 2.38 3.82 5.21
N LEU A 330 1.49 4.15 6.15
CA LEU A 330 1.79 5.10 7.23
C LEU A 330 2.74 4.51 8.29
N LEU A 331 2.67 3.21 8.56
CA LEU A 331 3.63 2.52 9.42
C LEU A 331 5.04 2.52 8.81
N ALA A 332 5.15 2.34 7.50
CA ALA A 332 6.42 2.42 6.78
C ALA A 332 6.96 3.85 6.76
N ALA A 333 6.12 4.84 6.45
CA ALA A 333 6.45 6.26 6.49
C ALA A 333 6.92 6.73 7.88
N SER A 334 6.39 6.10 8.93
CA SER A 334 6.79 6.40 10.30
C SER A 334 7.97 5.56 10.81
N SER A 335 8.50 4.61 10.03
CA SER A 335 9.52 3.63 10.45
C SER A 335 9.08 2.75 11.63
N HIS A 336 7.77 2.50 11.75
CA HIS A 336 7.18 1.69 12.83
C HIS A 336 6.69 0.32 12.34
N LEU A 337 6.85 -0.01 11.04
CA LEU A 337 6.31 -1.24 10.46
C LEU A 337 6.88 -2.51 11.11
N ASP A 338 8.21 -2.61 11.24
CA ASP A 338 8.84 -3.78 11.87
C ASP A 338 8.49 -3.92 13.35
N LYS A 339 8.43 -2.78 14.06
CA LYS A 339 7.98 -2.74 15.45
C LYS A 339 6.55 -3.24 15.60
N TYR A 340 5.65 -2.78 14.73
CA TYR A 340 4.25 -3.22 14.71
C TYR A 340 4.16 -4.73 14.53
N PHE A 341 4.92 -5.27 13.58
CA PHE A 341 4.95 -6.70 13.34
C PHE A 341 5.58 -7.53 14.46
N GLY A 342 6.55 -6.99 15.21
CA GLY A 342 7.13 -7.67 16.37
C GLY A 342 6.16 -7.79 17.55
N GLU A 343 5.14 -6.93 17.61
CA GLU A 343 4.13 -6.91 18.67
C GLU A 343 2.88 -7.75 18.32
N VAL A 344 2.64 -7.99 17.03
CA VAL A 344 1.61 -8.94 16.57
C VAL A 344 2.09 -10.35 16.92
N SER A 345 1.47 -10.97 17.93
CA SER A 345 1.79 -12.34 18.32
C SER A 345 1.57 -13.30 17.14
N ILE A 346 2.51 -14.21 16.92
CA ILE A 346 2.47 -15.23 15.87
C ILE A 346 1.19 -16.10 15.96
N ASN A 347 0.57 -16.15 17.14
CA ASN A 347 -0.65 -16.92 17.41
C ASN A 347 -1.95 -16.27 16.90
N GLU A 348 -1.94 -15.01 16.46
CA GLU A 348 -3.11 -14.33 15.88
C GLU A 348 -3.15 -14.36 14.34
N PHE A 349 -2.21 -15.08 13.71
CA PHE A 349 -2.13 -15.16 12.25
C PHE A 349 -3.32 -15.91 11.63
N GLY A 350 -3.95 -15.33 10.61
CA GLY A 350 -5.12 -15.88 9.90
C GLY A 350 -6.48 -15.43 10.44
N SER A 351 -6.52 -14.58 11.48
CA SER A 351 -7.77 -14.10 12.08
C SER A 351 -8.53 -13.07 11.22
N GLY A 352 -7.88 -12.50 10.20
CA GLY A 352 -8.37 -11.37 9.41
C GLY A 352 -8.60 -10.10 10.23
N ARG A 353 -8.15 -10.06 11.50
CA ARG A 353 -8.27 -8.92 12.40
C ARG A 353 -6.91 -8.25 12.53
N LEU A 354 -6.94 -6.92 12.45
CA LEU A 354 -5.83 -6.10 12.93
C LEU A 354 -5.81 -6.22 14.46
N PRO A 355 -4.64 -6.23 15.11
CA PRO A 355 -4.56 -6.09 16.56
C PRO A 355 -5.33 -4.84 17.02
N PRO A 356 -5.88 -4.82 18.24
CA PRO A 356 -6.52 -3.61 18.76
C PRO A 356 -5.50 -2.45 18.85
N PRO A 357 -5.92 -1.20 18.63
CA PRO A 357 -5.02 -0.05 18.79
C PRO A 357 -4.49 -0.01 20.23
N LYS A 358 -3.16 0.17 20.38
CA LYS A 358 -2.45 0.07 21.67
C LYS A 358 -3.00 0.99 22.74
N ASN A 359 -3.33 2.22 22.35
CA ASN A 359 -3.97 3.18 23.24
C ASN A 359 -5.47 2.93 23.23
N ARG A 360 -5.91 1.79 23.77
CA ARG A 360 -7.29 1.69 24.22
C ARG A 360 -7.47 2.80 25.23
N TYR A 361 -8.37 3.73 24.93
CA TYR A 361 -8.88 4.64 25.93
C TYR A 361 -9.49 3.76 27.04
N VAL A 362 -8.75 3.59 28.13
CA VAL A 362 -9.37 3.19 29.39
C VAL A 362 -10.25 4.37 29.72
N HIS A 363 -11.57 4.16 29.70
CA HIS A 363 -12.48 5.12 30.30
C HIS A 363 -11.98 5.31 31.72
N ARG A 364 -11.24 6.40 31.99
CA ARG A 364 -11.24 6.95 33.34
C ARG A 364 -12.71 7.17 33.55
N SER A 365 -13.36 6.36 34.39
CA SER A 365 -14.77 6.56 34.72
C SER A 365 -14.91 8.07 34.87
N ALA A 366 -15.73 8.69 34.02
CA ALA A 366 -16.15 10.03 34.35
C ALA A 366 -16.69 9.84 35.76
N ALA A 367 -16.09 10.51 36.76
CA ALA A 367 -16.77 10.65 38.03
C ALA A 367 -18.19 11.02 37.61
N SER A 368 -19.14 10.14 37.91
CA SER A 368 -20.45 10.12 37.28
C SER A 368 -21.09 11.47 37.54
N TYR A 369 -20.94 12.39 36.61
CA TYR A 369 -21.69 13.63 36.62
C TYR A 369 -23.09 13.20 36.25
N SER A 370 -23.86 12.90 37.29
CA SER A 370 -25.28 12.61 37.18
C SER A 370 -25.94 13.73 36.38
N TYR A 371 -27.00 13.40 35.65
CA TYR A 371 -27.79 14.36 34.86
C TYR A 371 -28.17 15.64 35.66
N ASN A 372 -28.29 15.52 36.99
CA ASN A 372 -28.57 16.60 37.94
C ASN A 372 -27.45 17.65 38.08
N THR A 373 -26.23 17.38 37.61
CA THR A 373 -25.10 18.33 37.73
C THR A 373 -25.01 19.29 36.54
N LEU A 374 -25.65 18.95 35.41
CA LEU A 374 -25.71 19.82 34.22
C LEU A 374 -26.94 20.74 34.23
N PHE A 375 -27.97 20.38 35.00
CA PHE A 375 -29.18 21.17 35.20
C PHE A 375 -29.54 21.15 36.68
N PRO A 376 -29.12 22.15 37.48
CA PRO A 376 -29.60 22.24 38.85
C PRO A 376 -31.12 22.37 38.84
N ASN A 377 -31.80 21.55 39.64
CA ASN A 377 -33.24 21.69 39.86
C ASN A 377 -33.52 23.12 40.31
N VAL A 378 -34.37 23.82 39.58
CA VAL A 378 -34.92 25.10 40.02
C VAL A 378 -35.83 24.75 41.20
N ASP A 379 -35.44 25.17 42.40
CA ASP A 379 -36.28 24.99 43.59
C ASP A 379 -37.65 25.62 43.33
N PRO A 380 -38.76 24.93 43.68
CA PRO A 380 -40.09 25.51 43.52
C PRO A 380 -40.18 26.79 44.34
N ALA A 381 -40.65 27.85 43.67
CA ALA A 381 -40.79 29.19 44.22
C ALA A 381 -41.34 29.15 45.66
N THR A 382 -40.59 29.78 46.57
CA THR A 382 -40.97 30.02 47.96
C THR A 382 -42.39 30.58 48.03
N SER A 383 -43.21 29.91 48.83
CA SER A 383 -44.58 30.30 49.20
C SER A 383 -44.69 31.79 49.57
N PRO A 384 -45.80 32.47 49.22
CA PRO A 384 -46.00 33.86 49.57
C PRO A 384 -46.07 34.06 51.11
N PRO A 385 -45.63 35.22 51.62
CA PRO A 385 -45.59 35.49 53.05
C PRO A 385 -47.00 35.51 53.66
N PRO A 386 -47.15 35.07 54.94
CA PRO A 386 -48.44 34.99 55.60
C PRO A 386 -49.04 36.36 55.87
N SER A 387 -50.33 36.49 55.61
CA SER A 387 -51.16 37.65 55.96
C SER A 387 -51.54 37.63 57.45
N GLY A 388 -51.24 38.71 58.16
CA GLY A 388 -51.97 39.13 59.37
C GLY A 388 -51.09 39.81 60.43
N PRO A 389 -51.69 40.53 61.40
CA PRO A 389 -53.08 40.92 61.56
C PRO A 389 -53.44 42.31 61.02
#